data_AF-A0A2D9T9U2-F1
#
_entry.id   AF-A0A2D9T9U2-F1
#
_cell.length_a   1.000
_cell.length_b   1.000
_cell.length_c   1.000
_cell.angle_alpha   90.00
_cell.angle_beta   90.00
_cell.angle_gamma   90.00
#
_symmetry.space_group_name_H-M   'P 1'
#
loop_
_entity.id
_entity.type
_entity.pdbx_description
1 polymer ?
#
loop_
_entity_poly.entity_id
_entity_poly.type
_entity_poly.pdbx_seq_one_letter_code
_entity_poly.pdbx_strand_id
1 'polypeptide(L)'
;DERAARAFWARHDAEFGRNLCFTGIAGGYSILNVSAHGGHVGILSGSIPADGYPSGEALVRRFVAEQPWIGDEVFGGSRAIPVRRPLDRLTDGQVIALGDAGLQVYASHGSGIAVGMDAGRTLVDALVAGRSPYAWSVEWQRSEGAALAANEVFRRFTQTLSPAEVETLMVRGLMDARTARAGKEQVPPSFELAEVPGKVAALLGSGSLGARLARTMTTMAAATALYRRYPADPRRVDGWARAAALLFREPLTRRPTPSAPVATPTARP
;
A
#
# COMPACT_ATOMS: atom_id res chain seq x y z
N ASP A 1 23.50 10.65 22.31
CA ASP A 1 23.32 11.46 23.53
C ASP A 1 21.88 11.33 24.02
N GLU A 2 21.67 10.68 25.17
CA GLU A 2 20.33 10.45 25.72
C GLU A 2 19.61 11.73 26.16
N ARG A 3 20.33 12.73 26.68
CA ARG A 3 19.71 13.99 27.12
C ARG A 3 19.15 14.75 25.92
N ALA A 4 19.94 14.83 24.84
CA ALA A 4 19.50 15.46 23.61
C ALA A 4 18.36 14.67 22.91
N ALA A 5 18.39 13.33 22.97
CA ALA A 5 17.28 12.51 22.50
C ALA A 5 15.98 12.78 23.29
N ARG A 6 16.05 12.84 24.62
CA ARG A 6 14.88 13.19 25.46
C ARG A 6 14.34 14.59 25.13
N ALA A 7 15.23 15.55 24.87
CA ALA A 7 14.83 16.88 24.41
C ALA A 7 14.15 16.87 23.04
N PHE A 8 14.57 16.00 22.11
CA PHE A 8 13.88 15.82 20.82
C PHE A 8 12.43 15.39 21.01
N TRP A 9 12.17 14.40 21.87
CA TRP A 9 10.80 13.97 22.19
C TRP A 9 9.96 15.05 22.85
N ALA A 10 10.54 15.77 23.83
CA ALA A 10 9.84 16.85 24.52
C ALA A 10 9.40 17.97 23.56
N ARG A 11 10.18 18.29 22.52
CA ARG A 11 9.80 19.27 21.49
C ARG A 11 8.61 18.84 20.62
N HIS A 12 8.27 17.56 20.64
CA HIS A 12 7.14 16.98 19.90
C HIS A 12 5.99 16.58 20.82
N ASP A 13 5.94 17.11 22.04
CA ASP A 13 4.90 16.85 23.04
C ASP A 13 4.69 15.34 23.30
N ALA A 14 5.78 14.56 23.25
CA ALA A 14 5.74 13.12 23.39
C ALA A 14 6.61 12.62 24.55
N GLU A 15 6.12 11.60 25.24
CA GLU A 15 6.90 10.85 26.23
C GLU A 15 8.07 10.12 25.56
N PHE A 16 9.27 10.20 26.14
CA PHE A 16 10.45 9.53 25.61
C PHE A 16 10.23 8.03 25.45
N GLY A 17 10.58 7.49 24.27
CA GLY A 17 10.40 6.09 23.92
C GLY A 17 9.06 5.77 23.24
N ARG A 18 8.11 6.72 23.18
CA ARG A 18 6.95 6.60 22.28
C ARG A 18 7.39 6.73 20.83
N ASN A 19 6.69 6.05 19.91
CA ASN A 19 6.96 6.21 18.49
C ASN A 19 6.49 7.60 18.03
N LEU A 20 7.44 8.38 17.49
CA LEU A 20 7.14 9.60 16.76
C LEU A 20 6.96 9.24 15.28
N CYS A 21 5.86 9.67 14.68
CA CYS A 21 5.58 9.45 13.26
C CYS A 21 5.34 10.79 12.57
N PHE A 22 6.20 11.11 11.62
CA PHE A 22 6.10 12.30 10.79
C PHE A 22 5.59 11.91 9.42
N THR A 23 4.51 12.56 8.97
CA THR A 23 3.98 12.39 7.61
C THR A 23 4.51 13.49 6.72
N GLY A 24 4.94 13.12 5.51
CA GLY A 24 5.34 14.03 4.46
C GLY A 24 4.69 13.66 3.13
N ILE A 25 5.00 14.44 2.10
CA ILE A 25 4.42 14.31 0.76
C ILE A 25 5.41 13.78 -0.28
N ALA A 26 6.64 13.43 0.12
CA ALA A 26 7.66 12.96 -0.82
C ALA A 26 7.20 11.64 -1.46
N GLY A 27 7.06 11.61 -2.79
CA GLY A 27 6.54 10.45 -3.51
C GLY A 27 5.02 10.27 -3.39
N GLY A 28 4.27 11.35 -3.09
CA GLY A 28 2.83 11.34 -2.85
C GLY A 28 2.44 11.03 -1.40
N TYR A 29 3.29 10.28 -0.71
CA TYR A 29 3.26 10.10 0.73
C TYR A 29 4.65 9.67 1.20
N SER A 30 5.07 10.17 2.34
CA SER A 30 6.23 9.64 3.04
C SER A 30 5.96 9.56 4.53
N ILE A 31 6.58 8.58 5.18
CA ILE A 31 6.58 8.47 6.64
C ILE A 31 8.02 8.54 7.13
N LEU A 32 8.21 9.11 8.32
CA LEU A 32 9.43 8.98 9.10
C LEU A 32 9.01 8.58 10.51
N ASN A 33 9.30 7.34 10.89
CA ASN A 33 9.10 6.84 12.23
C ASN A 33 10.42 6.90 12.99
N VAL A 34 10.36 7.42 14.21
CA VAL A 34 11.49 7.48 15.13
C VAL A 34 11.06 6.84 16.45
N SER A 35 11.81 5.84 16.90
CA SER A 35 11.58 5.13 18.16
C SER A 35 12.87 5.06 18.96
N ALA A 36 12.79 5.13 20.29
CA ALA A 36 13.97 5.05 21.16
C ALA A 36 13.77 3.96 22.21
N HIS A 37 14.71 3.04 22.32
CA HIS A 37 14.67 1.98 23.32
C HIS A 37 16.07 1.44 23.64
N GLY A 38 16.37 1.22 24.92
CA GLY A 38 17.59 0.54 25.35
C GLY A 38 18.89 1.17 24.84
N GLY A 39 18.98 2.50 24.81
CA GLY A 39 20.15 3.23 24.29
C GLY A 39 20.25 3.28 22.76
N HIS A 40 19.30 2.68 22.04
CA HIS A 40 19.24 2.66 20.58
C HIS A 40 18.10 3.53 20.06
N VAL A 41 18.26 4.03 18.84
CA VAL A 41 17.19 4.71 18.10
C VAL A 41 16.88 3.92 16.83
N GLY A 42 15.61 3.59 16.65
CA GLY A 42 15.09 3.02 15.41
C GLY A 42 14.56 4.14 14.51
N ILE A 43 14.97 4.14 13.25
CA ILE A 43 14.51 5.12 12.26
C ILE A 43 14.03 4.35 11.05
N LEU A 44 12.80 4.61 10.63
CA LEU A 44 12.22 4.00 9.45
C LEU A 44 11.58 5.09 8.59
N SER A 45 11.93 5.11 7.31
CA SER A 45 11.25 5.95 6.34
C SER A 45 10.86 5.18 5.10
N GLY A 46 9.78 5.62 4.47
CA GLY A 46 9.31 5.12 3.18
C GLY A 46 8.84 6.28 2.34
N SER A 47 9.14 6.22 1.04
CA SER A 47 8.68 7.14 0.01
C SER A 47 8.70 6.41 -1.33
N ILE A 48 8.06 6.98 -2.34
CA ILE A 48 8.17 6.52 -3.72
C ILE A 48 9.20 7.42 -4.43
N PRO A 49 10.42 6.94 -4.75
CA PRO A 49 11.50 7.77 -5.29
C PRO A 49 11.33 8.15 -6.77
N ALA A 50 10.09 8.10 -7.29
CA ALA A 50 9.78 8.52 -8.65
C ALA A 50 9.74 10.05 -8.75
N ASP A 51 9.77 10.59 -9.96
CA ASP A 51 9.55 12.02 -10.25
C ASP A 51 10.45 12.99 -9.47
N GLY A 52 11.66 12.56 -9.10
CA GLY A 52 12.65 13.37 -8.38
C GLY A 52 12.47 13.43 -6.86
N TYR A 53 11.51 12.67 -6.30
CA TYR A 53 11.36 12.58 -4.85
C TYR A 53 12.49 11.75 -4.21
N PRO A 54 12.94 12.11 -2.98
CA PRO A 54 13.96 11.35 -2.27
C PRO A 54 13.48 9.94 -1.93
N SER A 55 14.39 8.96 -1.90
CA SER A 55 14.10 7.63 -1.37
C SER A 55 13.93 7.64 0.16
N GLY A 56 13.31 6.60 0.72
CA GLY A 56 13.22 6.42 2.18
C GLY A 56 14.60 6.44 2.83
N GLU A 57 15.59 5.80 2.19
CA GLU A 57 16.98 5.84 2.66
C GLU A 57 17.56 7.27 2.66
N ALA A 58 17.31 8.06 1.62
CA ALA A 58 17.73 9.45 1.58
C ALA A 58 17.07 10.30 2.67
N LEU A 59 15.78 10.03 2.97
CA LEU A 59 15.06 10.69 4.07
C LEU A 59 15.64 10.31 5.43
N VAL A 60 15.98 9.04 5.67
CA VAL A 60 16.66 8.60 6.90
C VAL A 60 18.02 9.27 7.04
N ARG A 61 18.86 9.23 6.00
CA ARG A 61 20.21 9.84 6.03
C ARG A 61 20.14 11.33 6.32
N ARG A 62 19.21 12.04 5.68
CA ARG A 62 18.97 13.46 5.94
C ARG A 62 18.58 13.70 7.40
N PHE A 63 17.62 12.93 7.92
CA PHE A 63 17.20 13.06 9.31
C PHE A 63 18.35 12.81 10.29
N VAL A 64 19.14 11.75 10.08
CA VAL A 64 20.33 11.46 10.91
C VAL A 64 21.33 12.62 10.88
N ALA A 65 21.63 13.17 9.70
CA ALA A 65 22.53 14.31 9.57
C ALA A 65 22.02 15.58 10.29
N GLU A 66 20.70 15.77 10.37
CA GLU A 66 20.07 16.87 11.09
C GLU A 66 19.98 16.65 12.60
N GLN A 67 20.30 15.44 13.10
CA GLN A 67 20.16 15.05 14.51
C GLN A 67 21.52 14.60 15.12
N PRO A 68 22.37 15.54 15.61
CA PRO A 68 23.71 15.24 16.14
C PRO A 68 23.75 14.30 17.36
N TRP A 69 22.61 14.02 17.97
CA TRP A 69 22.49 13.14 19.13
C TRP A 69 22.40 11.66 18.75
N ILE A 70 22.17 11.35 17.48
CA ILE A 70 22.16 10.01 16.90
C ILE A 70 23.61 9.59 16.66
N GLY A 71 23.98 8.41 17.19
CA GLY A 71 25.31 7.84 17.01
C GLY A 71 25.45 7.04 15.73
N ASP A 72 26.49 6.22 15.67
CA ASP A 72 26.78 5.37 14.51
C ASP A 72 25.68 4.34 14.23
N GLU A 73 25.51 3.97 12.95
CA GLU A 73 24.58 2.93 12.54
C GLU A 73 25.03 1.56 13.06
N VAL A 74 24.20 0.93 13.90
CA VAL A 74 24.44 -0.43 14.41
C VAL A 74 23.92 -1.48 13.43
N PHE A 75 22.74 -1.25 12.86
CA PHE A 75 22.08 -2.13 11.89
C PHE A 75 21.05 -1.34 11.09
N GLY A 76 21.04 -1.56 9.77
CA GLY A 76 20.08 -0.93 8.87
C GLY A 76 20.13 -1.51 7.47
N GLY A 77 19.26 -0.99 6.62
CA GLY A 77 19.15 -1.40 5.24
C GLY A 77 17.95 -0.76 4.55
N SER A 78 17.92 -0.89 3.23
CA SER A 78 16.82 -0.42 2.39
C SER A 78 16.35 -1.52 1.45
N ARG A 79 15.04 -1.56 1.19
CA ARG A 79 14.43 -2.50 0.25
C ARG A 79 13.23 -1.85 -0.42
N ALA A 80 13.03 -2.18 -1.69
CA ALA A 80 11.80 -1.81 -2.39
C ALA A 80 10.63 -2.67 -1.90
N ILE A 81 9.47 -2.03 -1.73
CA ILE A 81 8.19 -2.70 -1.46
C ILE A 81 7.25 -2.53 -2.67
N PRO A 82 6.46 -3.55 -3.04
CA PRO A 82 5.58 -3.47 -4.19
C PRO A 82 4.29 -2.69 -3.89
N VAL A 83 4.31 -1.37 -4.11
CA VAL A 83 3.14 -0.49 -3.88
C VAL A 83 2.15 -0.46 -5.07
N ARG A 84 1.57 -1.61 -5.38
CA ARG A 84 0.60 -1.79 -6.47
C ARG A 84 -0.43 -2.87 -6.11
N ARG A 85 -1.44 -3.07 -6.96
CA ARG A 85 -2.44 -4.13 -6.83
C ARG A 85 -1.78 -5.52 -6.86
N PRO A 86 -2.43 -6.53 -6.24
CA PRO A 86 -1.95 -7.91 -6.26
C PRO A 86 -1.71 -8.46 -7.65
N LEU A 87 -0.91 -9.53 -7.74
CA LEU A 87 -0.77 -10.28 -8.99
C LEU A 87 -2.14 -10.72 -9.52
N ASP A 88 -2.30 -10.70 -10.84
CA ASP A 88 -3.51 -11.22 -11.48
C ASP A 88 -3.75 -12.69 -11.17
N ARG A 89 -2.67 -13.45 -10.95
CA ARG A 89 -2.67 -14.86 -10.56
C ARG A 89 -1.76 -15.03 -9.35
N LEU A 90 -2.33 -15.36 -8.20
CA LEU A 90 -1.56 -15.73 -7.00
C LEU A 90 -1.12 -17.19 -7.02
N THR A 91 -1.73 -18.01 -7.88
CA THR A 91 -1.49 -19.45 -7.93
C THR A 91 -1.32 -19.93 -9.36
N ASP A 92 -0.39 -20.86 -9.57
CA ASP A 92 -0.25 -21.64 -10.80
C ASP A 92 0.07 -23.10 -10.45
N GLY A 93 -0.92 -23.98 -10.64
CA GLY A 93 -0.84 -25.37 -10.15
C GLY A 93 -0.61 -25.43 -8.64
N GLN A 94 0.56 -25.94 -8.23
CA GLN A 94 0.99 -26.06 -6.84
C GLN A 94 1.90 -24.90 -6.38
N VAL A 95 2.18 -23.93 -7.25
CA VAL A 95 2.99 -22.75 -6.92
C VAL A 95 2.08 -21.63 -6.47
N ILE A 96 2.44 -20.99 -5.35
CA ILE A 96 1.63 -19.93 -4.71
C ILE A 96 2.54 -18.76 -4.35
N ALA A 97 2.15 -17.56 -4.74
CA ALA A 97 2.84 -16.31 -4.41
C ALA A 97 2.14 -15.60 -3.24
N LEU A 98 2.89 -15.30 -2.19
CA LEU A 98 2.41 -14.65 -0.96
C LEU A 98 3.30 -13.46 -0.57
N GLY A 99 2.78 -12.61 0.31
CA GLY A 99 3.47 -11.40 0.78
C GLY A 99 3.91 -10.50 -0.38
N ASP A 100 5.13 -10.00 -0.31
CA ASP A 100 5.71 -9.16 -1.37
C ASP A 100 5.78 -9.88 -2.73
N ALA A 101 5.96 -11.21 -2.75
CA ALA A 101 5.96 -11.97 -4.00
C ALA A 101 4.57 -11.99 -4.67
N GLY A 102 3.49 -11.93 -3.86
CA GLY A 102 2.10 -11.79 -4.34
C GLY A 102 1.66 -10.34 -4.53
N LEU A 103 2.54 -9.36 -4.27
CA LEU A 103 2.23 -7.93 -4.23
C LEU A 103 1.14 -7.58 -3.20
N GLN A 104 1.20 -8.21 -2.02
CA GLN A 104 0.19 -8.10 -0.96
C GLN A 104 0.51 -6.94 0.00
N VAL A 105 0.55 -5.72 -0.53
CA VAL A 105 0.92 -4.50 0.21
C VAL A 105 -0.12 -3.42 0.02
N TYR A 106 -0.53 -2.78 1.11
CA TYR A 106 -1.40 -1.60 1.05
C TYR A 106 -0.66 -0.41 0.43
N ALA A 107 -0.96 -0.12 -0.83
CA ALA A 107 -0.19 0.80 -1.66
C ALA A 107 -0.07 2.24 -1.12
N SER A 108 -1.06 2.72 -0.35
CA SER A 108 -1.17 4.09 0.15
C SER A 108 -0.30 4.39 1.36
N HIS A 109 0.18 3.37 2.07
CA HIS A 109 1.08 3.55 3.22
C HIS A 109 2.17 2.47 3.32
N GLY A 110 2.21 1.52 2.40
CA GLY A 110 3.30 0.53 2.28
C GLY A 110 3.24 -0.64 3.26
N SER A 111 2.13 -0.86 3.97
CA SER A 111 2.07 -1.96 4.95
C SER A 111 1.72 -3.29 4.27
N GLY A 112 2.64 -4.26 4.36
CA GLY A 112 2.45 -5.62 3.82
C GLY A 112 2.47 -6.74 4.85
N ILE A 113 3.01 -6.50 6.06
CA ILE A 113 3.25 -7.58 7.05
C ILE A 113 1.94 -8.27 7.44
N ALA A 114 0.95 -7.51 7.91
CA ALA A 114 -0.32 -8.09 8.37
C ALA A 114 -1.08 -8.81 7.24
N VAL A 115 -1.15 -8.18 6.06
CA VAL A 115 -1.84 -8.76 4.90
C VAL A 115 -1.14 -10.03 4.41
N GLY A 116 0.20 -10.04 4.38
CA GLY A 116 0.97 -11.23 4.00
C GLY A 116 0.83 -12.38 5.01
N MET A 117 0.83 -12.07 6.30
CA MET A 117 0.58 -13.06 7.36
C MET A 117 -0.84 -13.63 7.25
N ASP A 118 -1.85 -12.78 7.03
CA ASP A 118 -3.23 -13.22 6.86
C ASP A 118 -3.42 -14.06 5.60
N ALA A 119 -2.78 -13.68 4.48
CA ALA A 119 -2.78 -14.49 3.26
C ALA A 119 -2.18 -15.89 3.50
N GLY A 120 -1.06 -15.98 4.22
CA GLY A 120 -0.46 -17.26 4.59
C GLY A 120 -1.36 -18.10 5.49
N ARG A 121 -1.95 -17.49 6.52
CA ARG A 121 -2.89 -18.15 7.44
C ARG A 121 -4.12 -18.69 6.70
N THR A 122 -4.80 -17.83 5.96
CA THR A 122 -6.05 -18.20 5.24
C THR A 122 -5.80 -19.23 4.14
N LEU A 123 -4.61 -19.26 3.55
CA LEU A 123 -4.19 -20.32 2.64
C LEU A 123 -4.10 -21.66 3.38
N VAL A 124 -3.40 -21.70 4.52
CA VAL A 124 -3.28 -22.92 5.33
C VAL A 124 -4.65 -23.43 5.75
N ASP A 125 -5.53 -22.54 6.23
CA ASP A 125 -6.90 -22.88 6.60
C ASP A 125 -7.66 -23.51 5.42
N ALA A 126 -7.51 -22.95 4.22
CA ALA A 126 -8.13 -23.49 3.01
C ALA A 126 -7.61 -24.89 2.64
N LEU A 127 -6.30 -25.10 2.72
CA LEU A 127 -5.67 -26.38 2.41
C LEU A 127 -6.08 -27.48 3.41
N VAL A 128 -6.13 -27.16 4.71
CA VAL A 128 -6.59 -28.09 5.76
C VAL A 128 -8.06 -28.47 5.55
N ALA A 129 -8.88 -27.53 5.08
CA ALA A 129 -10.28 -27.79 4.71
C ALA A 129 -10.46 -28.55 3.38
N GLY A 130 -9.38 -29.01 2.74
CA GLY A 130 -9.41 -29.75 1.48
C GLY A 130 -9.72 -28.88 0.25
N ARG A 131 -9.62 -27.55 0.35
CA ARG A 131 -9.84 -26.63 -0.77
C ARG A 131 -8.56 -26.44 -1.58
N SER A 132 -8.72 -26.21 -2.88
CA SER A 132 -7.57 -25.97 -3.76
C SER A 132 -6.96 -24.57 -3.52
N PRO A 133 -5.65 -24.39 -3.78
CA PRO A 133 -5.02 -23.06 -3.78
C PRO A 133 -5.78 -22.04 -4.64
N TYR A 134 -6.29 -22.48 -5.79
CA TYR A 134 -7.05 -21.60 -6.66
C TYR A 134 -8.35 -21.13 -6.01
N ALA A 135 -9.10 -22.02 -5.35
CA ALA A 135 -10.32 -21.64 -4.63
C ALA A 135 -10.03 -20.60 -3.53
N TRP A 136 -8.95 -20.78 -2.77
CA TRP A 136 -8.46 -19.76 -1.83
C TRP A 136 -8.14 -18.44 -2.54
N SER A 137 -7.41 -18.48 -3.67
CA SER A 137 -7.04 -17.27 -4.39
C SER A 137 -8.25 -16.47 -4.88
N VAL A 138 -9.33 -17.16 -5.27
CA VAL A 138 -10.59 -16.52 -5.67
C VAL A 138 -11.21 -15.77 -4.50
N GLU A 139 -11.27 -16.40 -3.32
CA GLU A 139 -11.82 -15.78 -2.12
C GLU A 139 -10.98 -14.59 -1.68
N TRP A 140 -9.66 -14.78 -1.59
CA TRP A 140 -8.73 -13.74 -1.18
C TRP A 140 -8.75 -12.54 -2.13
N GLN A 141 -8.80 -12.77 -3.44
CA GLN A 141 -8.91 -11.67 -4.42
C GLN A 141 -10.23 -10.90 -4.30
N ARG A 142 -11.32 -11.60 -3.96
CA ARG A 142 -12.64 -10.97 -3.79
C ARG A 142 -12.77 -10.18 -2.50
N SER A 143 -12.01 -10.53 -1.46
CA SER A 143 -11.91 -9.78 -0.20
C SER A 143 -10.73 -8.81 -0.23
N GLU A 144 -9.56 -9.24 0.24
CA GLU A 144 -8.37 -8.41 0.44
C GLU A 144 -7.86 -7.81 -0.87
N GLY A 145 -7.86 -8.59 -1.95
CA GLY A 145 -7.43 -8.11 -3.26
C GLY A 145 -8.24 -6.91 -3.75
N ALA A 146 -9.54 -6.88 -3.46
CA ALA A 146 -10.40 -5.75 -3.81
C ALA A 146 -10.02 -4.47 -3.05
N ALA A 147 -9.69 -4.61 -1.76
CA ALA A 147 -9.26 -3.48 -0.93
C ALA A 147 -7.90 -2.93 -1.39
N LEU A 148 -6.94 -3.81 -1.65
CA LEU A 148 -5.61 -3.44 -2.16
C LEU A 148 -5.68 -2.77 -3.54
N ALA A 149 -6.54 -3.28 -4.43
CA ALA A 149 -6.74 -2.71 -5.76
C ALA A 149 -7.31 -1.28 -5.71
N ALA A 150 -8.34 -1.05 -4.86
CA ALA A 150 -8.85 0.30 -4.63
C ALA A 150 -7.78 1.21 -4.03
N ASN A 151 -6.96 0.68 -3.13
CA ASN A 151 -5.92 1.43 -2.46
C ASN A 151 -4.77 1.84 -3.42
N GLU A 152 -4.48 1.06 -4.46
CA GLU A 152 -3.58 1.51 -5.53
C GLU A 152 -4.12 2.74 -6.27
N VAL A 153 -5.42 2.76 -6.58
CA VAL A 153 -6.06 3.92 -7.24
C VAL A 153 -5.88 5.16 -6.37
N PHE A 154 -6.11 5.04 -5.06
CA PHE A 154 -5.93 6.15 -4.12
C PHE A 154 -4.47 6.60 -4.03
N ARG A 155 -3.50 5.68 -3.94
CA ARG A 155 -2.06 5.99 -3.99
C ARG A 155 -1.70 6.82 -5.22
N ARG A 156 -2.19 6.45 -6.41
CA ARG A 156 -1.91 7.21 -7.64
C ARG A 156 -2.49 8.62 -7.59
N PHE A 157 -3.63 8.81 -6.93
CA PHE A 157 -4.19 10.13 -6.69
C PHE A 157 -3.31 10.97 -5.77
N THR A 158 -2.86 10.42 -4.62
CA THR A 158 -2.03 11.18 -3.67
C THR A 158 -0.70 11.64 -4.26
N GLN A 159 -0.11 10.85 -5.16
CA GLN A 159 1.10 11.22 -5.93
C GLN A 159 0.95 12.45 -6.82
N THR A 160 -0.29 12.83 -7.15
CA THR A 160 -0.56 13.97 -8.01
C THR A 160 -0.88 15.25 -7.22
N LEU A 161 -0.88 15.19 -5.89
CA LEU A 161 -1.26 16.32 -5.04
C LEU A 161 -0.06 17.23 -4.74
N SER A 162 -0.28 18.53 -4.85
CA SER A 162 0.64 19.54 -4.31
C SER A 162 0.41 19.76 -2.80
N PRO A 163 1.37 20.35 -2.06
CA PRO A 163 1.15 20.70 -0.65
C PRO A 163 -0.12 21.53 -0.41
N ALA A 164 -0.39 22.51 -1.26
CA ALA A 164 -1.58 23.37 -1.15
C ALA A 164 -2.89 22.61 -1.41
N GLU A 165 -2.87 21.61 -2.29
CA GLU A 165 -4.02 20.74 -2.49
C GLU A 165 -4.25 19.80 -1.30
N VAL A 166 -3.19 19.26 -0.70
CA VAL A 166 -3.29 18.47 0.55
C VAL A 166 -3.91 19.33 1.66
N GLU A 167 -3.41 20.54 1.85
CA GLU A 167 -3.97 21.51 2.80
C GLU A 167 -5.46 21.77 2.52
N THR A 168 -5.81 22.00 1.25
CA THR A 168 -7.21 22.21 0.84
C THR A 168 -8.10 21.02 1.20
N LEU A 169 -7.64 19.79 0.96
CA LEU A 169 -8.39 18.57 1.33
C LEU A 169 -8.61 18.47 2.84
N MET A 170 -7.61 18.84 3.65
CA MET A 170 -7.69 18.82 5.11
C MET A 170 -8.62 19.93 5.63
N VAL A 171 -8.40 21.19 5.23
CA VAL A 171 -9.16 22.36 5.67
C VAL A 171 -10.65 22.23 5.30
N ARG A 172 -10.95 21.66 4.14
CA ARG A 172 -12.33 21.45 3.68
C ARG A 172 -12.98 20.17 4.22
N GLY A 173 -12.31 19.42 5.08
CA GLY A 173 -12.86 18.19 5.68
C GLY A 173 -13.07 17.05 4.68
N LEU A 174 -12.43 17.10 3.52
CA LEU A 174 -12.42 16.00 2.54
C LEU A 174 -11.44 14.90 2.96
N MET A 175 -10.39 15.25 3.70
CA MET A 175 -9.47 14.32 4.36
C MET A 175 -9.35 14.69 5.85
N ASP A 176 -10.39 14.37 6.61
CA ASP A 176 -10.41 14.57 8.06
C ASP A 176 -9.74 13.42 8.84
N ALA A 177 -9.62 13.59 10.15
CA ALA A 177 -9.02 12.59 11.04
C ALA A 177 -9.72 11.22 10.99
N ARG A 178 -11.05 11.18 10.76
CA ARG A 178 -11.80 9.92 10.66
C ARG A 178 -11.45 9.17 9.37
N THR A 179 -11.42 9.89 8.25
CA THR A 179 -11.06 9.35 6.94
C THR A 179 -9.60 8.88 6.94
N ALA A 180 -8.70 9.67 7.54
CA ALA A 180 -7.29 9.29 7.73
C ALA A 180 -7.14 8.04 8.61
N ARG A 181 -7.91 7.95 9.70
CA ARG A 181 -7.93 6.76 10.57
C ARG A 181 -8.41 5.52 9.83
N ALA A 182 -9.51 5.62 9.09
CA ALA A 182 -10.02 4.49 8.28
C ALA A 182 -8.98 4.02 7.27
N GLY A 183 -8.28 4.95 6.61
CA GLY A 183 -7.16 4.63 5.73
C GLY A 183 -6.02 3.89 6.43
N LYS A 184 -5.66 4.29 7.65
CA LYS A 184 -4.65 3.61 8.49
C LYS A 184 -5.10 2.21 8.93
N GLU A 185 -6.37 2.09 9.30
CA GLU A 185 -7.00 0.84 9.75
C GLU A 185 -7.33 -0.11 8.60
N GLN A 186 -7.10 0.31 7.34
CA GLN A 186 -7.33 -0.51 6.14
C GLN A 186 -8.80 -0.90 5.96
N VAL A 187 -9.71 -0.01 6.37
CA VAL A 187 -11.15 -0.21 6.27
C VAL A 187 -11.79 0.89 5.41
N PRO A 188 -12.95 0.63 4.78
CA PRO A 188 -13.72 1.68 4.12
C PRO A 188 -14.05 2.80 5.10
N PRO A 189 -13.93 4.08 4.71
CA PRO A 189 -14.32 5.19 5.57
C PRO A 189 -15.83 5.13 5.84
N SER A 190 -16.20 5.23 7.11
CA SER A 190 -17.59 5.42 7.53
C SER A 190 -17.93 6.91 7.60
N PHE A 191 -19.16 7.24 7.23
CA PHE A 191 -19.69 8.60 7.26
C PHE A 191 -20.98 8.63 8.07
N GLU A 192 -21.16 9.66 8.89
CA GLU A 192 -22.48 9.94 9.44
C GLU A 192 -23.34 10.59 8.35
N LEU A 193 -24.61 10.22 8.24
CA LEU A 193 -25.50 10.76 7.20
C LEU A 193 -25.58 12.30 7.23
N ALA A 194 -25.48 12.89 8.43
CA ALA A 194 -25.46 14.34 8.62
C ALA A 194 -24.21 15.04 8.05
N GLU A 195 -23.09 14.34 7.89
CA GLU A 195 -21.82 14.89 7.38
C GLU A 195 -21.76 14.88 5.84
N VAL A 196 -22.60 14.06 5.20
CA VAL A 196 -22.59 13.85 3.74
C VAL A 196 -22.84 15.15 2.96
N PRO A 197 -23.85 15.98 3.27
CA PRO A 197 -24.09 17.23 2.53
C PRO A 197 -22.89 18.17 2.58
N GLY A 198 -22.23 18.29 3.74
CA GLY A 198 -21.04 19.12 3.91
C GLY A 198 -19.86 18.63 3.06
N LYS A 199 -19.63 17.31 3.03
CA LYS A 199 -18.58 16.72 2.17
C LYS A 199 -18.88 16.87 0.67
N VAL A 200 -20.15 16.75 0.26
CA VAL A 200 -20.55 16.99 -1.13
C VAL A 200 -20.34 18.46 -1.53
N ALA A 201 -20.76 19.40 -0.67
CA ALA A 201 -20.54 20.83 -0.91
C ALA A 201 -19.04 21.15 -0.96
N ALA A 202 -18.24 20.60 -0.05
CA ALA A 202 -16.78 20.74 -0.05
C ALA A 202 -16.15 20.20 -1.33
N LEU A 203 -16.60 19.05 -1.82
CA LEU A 203 -16.13 18.42 -3.06
C LEU A 203 -16.43 19.31 -4.27
N LEU A 204 -17.67 19.77 -4.42
CA LEU A 204 -18.07 20.66 -5.51
C LEU A 204 -17.35 22.01 -5.45
N GLY A 205 -17.16 22.56 -4.25
CA GLY A 205 -16.46 23.81 -4.03
C GLY A 205 -14.94 23.74 -4.22
N SER A 206 -14.36 22.55 -4.43
CA SER A 206 -12.90 22.35 -4.61
C SER A 206 -12.47 22.30 -6.08
N GLY A 207 -13.35 22.63 -7.03
CA GLY A 207 -13.01 22.78 -8.44
C GLY A 207 -12.35 21.54 -9.06
N SER A 208 -11.19 21.71 -9.70
CA SER A 208 -10.46 20.63 -10.38
C SER A 208 -9.96 19.54 -9.42
N LEU A 209 -9.57 19.90 -8.19
CA LEU A 209 -9.18 18.96 -7.14
C LEU A 209 -10.36 18.09 -6.73
N GLY A 210 -11.54 18.69 -6.55
CA GLY A 210 -12.78 17.98 -6.26
C GLY A 210 -13.16 16.99 -7.38
N ALA A 211 -13.07 17.42 -8.64
CA ALA A 211 -13.34 16.56 -9.80
C ALA A 211 -12.34 15.38 -9.90
N ARG A 212 -11.06 15.60 -9.61
CA ARG A 212 -10.05 14.55 -9.54
C ARG A 212 -10.36 13.55 -8.43
N LEU A 213 -10.67 14.03 -7.22
CA LEU A 213 -11.05 13.17 -6.09
C LEU A 213 -12.32 12.35 -6.40
N ALA A 214 -13.34 12.97 -6.99
CA ALA A 214 -14.56 12.27 -7.41
C ALA A 214 -14.25 11.13 -8.39
N ARG A 215 -13.43 11.40 -9.41
CA ARG A 215 -12.99 10.39 -10.39
C ARG A 215 -12.19 9.27 -9.73
N THR A 216 -11.32 9.60 -8.78
CA THR A 216 -10.58 8.62 -7.97
C THR A 216 -11.55 7.70 -7.24
N MET A 217 -12.54 8.25 -6.52
CA MET A 217 -13.54 7.46 -5.78
C MET A 217 -14.36 6.55 -6.71
N THR A 218 -14.79 7.05 -7.87
CA THR A 218 -15.49 6.22 -8.88
C THR A 218 -14.60 5.07 -9.38
N THR A 219 -13.33 5.35 -9.63
CA THR A 219 -12.37 4.35 -10.11
C THR A 219 -12.07 3.31 -9.02
N MET A 220 -11.98 3.71 -7.76
CA MET A 220 -11.87 2.81 -6.61
C MET A 220 -13.08 1.88 -6.51
N ALA A 221 -14.30 2.42 -6.64
CA ALA A 221 -15.52 1.61 -6.63
C ALA A 221 -15.54 0.60 -7.79
N ALA A 222 -15.12 1.01 -8.99
CA ALA A 222 -14.98 0.12 -10.14
C ALA A 222 -13.93 -0.99 -9.91
N ALA A 223 -12.77 -0.65 -9.31
CA ALA A 223 -11.73 -1.60 -8.96
C ALA A 223 -12.23 -2.65 -7.96
N THR A 224 -12.86 -2.20 -6.88
CA THR A 224 -13.50 -3.08 -5.89
C THR A 224 -14.52 -4.00 -6.55
N ALA A 225 -15.39 -3.45 -7.40
CA ALA A 225 -16.42 -4.21 -8.10
C ALA A 225 -15.86 -5.26 -9.08
N LEU A 226 -14.72 -4.96 -9.72
CA LEU A 226 -14.02 -5.88 -10.61
C LEU A 226 -13.37 -7.02 -9.83
N TYR A 227 -12.69 -6.73 -8.72
CA TYR A 227 -12.02 -7.75 -7.89
C TYR A 227 -13.01 -8.63 -7.13
N ARG A 228 -14.14 -8.07 -6.63
CA ARG A 228 -15.25 -8.88 -6.08
C ARG A 228 -15.85 -9.86 -7.07
N ARG A 229 -15.62 -9.67 -8.37
CA ARG A 229 -16.03 -10.57 -9.46
C ARG A 229 -14.87 -11.40 -10.01
N TYR A 230 -13.76 -11.53 -9.26
CA TYR A 230 -12.61 -12.34 -9.68
C TYR A 230 -13.09 -13.76 -10.07
N PRO A 231 -12.65 -14.33 -11.21
CA PRO A 231 -13.31 -15.49 -11.78
C PRO A 231 -13.10 -16.78 -10.99
N ALA A 232 -14.17 -17.52 -10.71
CA ALA A 232 -14.08 -18.86 -10.14
C ALA A 232 -13.59 -19.91 -11.17
N ASP A 233 -13.65 -19.60 -12.46
CA ASP A 233 -13.10 -20.44 -13.54
C ASP A 233 -11.73 -19.89 -13.96
N PRO A 234 -10.63 -20.66 -13.78
CA PRO A 234 -9.28 -20.25 -14.18
C PRO A 234 -9.15 -19.79 -15.63
N ARG A 235 -9.99 -20.34 -16.54
CA ARG A 235 -9.98 -20.01 -17.97
C ARG A 235 -10.44 -18.57 -18.24
N ARG A 236 -11.15 -17.96 -17.29
CA ARG A 236 -11.68 -16.59 -17.41
C ARG A 236 -10.74 -15.52 -16.85
N VAL A 237 -9.66 -15.91 -16.17
CA VAL A 237 -8.72 -14.98 -15.51
C VAL A 237 -8.06 -14.04 -16.52
N ASP A 238 -7.69 -14.51 -17.72
CA ASP A 238 -7.08 -13.63 -18.73
C ASP A 238 -8.03 -12.52 -19.21
N GLY A 239 -9.33 -12.81 -19.31
CA GLY A 239 -10.34 -11.80 -19.64
C GLY A 239 -10.49 -10.76 -18.53
N TRP A 240 -10.50 -11.22 -17.28
CA TRP A 240 -10.54 -10.35 -16.10
C TRP A 240 -9.27 -9.49 -15.98
N ALA A 241 -8.09 -10.07 -16.20
CA ALA A 241 -6.80 -9.38 -16.14
C ALA A 241 -6.70 -8.26 -17.19
N ARG A 242 -7.24 -8.47 -18.40
CA ARG A 242 -7.35 -7.40 -19.41
C ARG A 242 -8.26 -6.26 -18.94
N ALA A 243 -9.38 -6.57 -18.31
CA ALA A 243 -10.26 -5.54 -17.75
C ALA A 243 -9.57 -4.77 -16.60
N ALA A 244 -8.80 -5.46 -15.75
CA ALA A 244 -7.98 -4.82 -14.73
C ALA A 244 -6.93 -3.91 -15.37
N ALA A 245 -6.15 -4.40 -16.32
CA ALA A 245 -5.15 -3.60 -17.02
C ALA A 245 -5.74 -2.33 -17.67
N LEU A 246 -6.92 -2.42 -18.28
CA LEU A 246 -7.63 -1.25 -18.82
C LEU A 246 -8.02 -0.25 -17.73
N LEU A 247 -8.57 -0.72 -16.61
CA LEU A 247 -8.97 0.13 -15.49
C LEU A 247 -7.76 0.85 -14.86
N PHE A 248 -6.65 0.13 -14.69
CA PHE A 248 -5.41 0.63 -14.11
C PHE A 248 -4.47 1.27 -15.15
N ARG A 249 -4.89 1.39 -16.42
CA ARG A 249 -4.07 1.93 -17.53
C ARG A 249 -2.69 1.28 -17.61
N GLU A 250 -2.61 -0.01 -17.33
CA GLU A 250 -1.40 -0.79 -17.43
C GLU A 250 -1.20 -1.23 -18.89
N PRO A 251 0.05 -1.37 -19.36
CA PRO A 251 0.33 -2.02 -20.63
C PRO A 251 -0.26 -3.42 -20.61
N LEU A 252 -1.01 -3.79 -21.66
CA LEU A 252 -1.50 -5.16 -21.82
C LEU A 252 -0.29 -6.07 -22.03
N THR A 253 0.10 -6.79 -20.97
CA THR A 253 1.19 -7.77 -21.07
C THR A 253 0.70 -8.93 -21.93
N ARG A 254 1.41 -9.20 -23.04
CA ARG A 254 1.28 -10.49 -23.73
C ARG A 254 1.80 -11.57 -22.78
N ARG A 255 1.08 -12.70 -22.71
CA ARG A 255 1.54 -13.90 -22.01
C ARG A 255 3.00 -14.18 -22.42
N PRO A 256 3.92 -14.48 -21.49
CA PRO A 256 5.06 -15.28 -21.85
C PRO A 256 4.50 -16.56 -22.47
N THR A 257 4.91 -16.88 -23.70
CA THR A 257 4.66 -18.21 -24.26
C THR A 257 5.14 -19.23 -23.24
N PRO A 258 4.35 -20.27 -22.91
CA PRO A 258 4.85 -21.34 -22.05
C PRO A 258 6.14 -21.84 -22.70
N SER A 259 7.24 -21.72 -21.96
CA SER A 259 8.51 -22.31 -22.36
C SER A 259 8.27 -23.77 -22.65
N ALA A 260 8.77 -24.23 -23.80
CA ALA A 260 8.69 -25.63 -24.21
C ALA A 260 9.10 -26.54 -23.04
N PRO A 261 8.47 -27.72 -22.88
CA PRO A 261 8.83 -28.64 -21.81
C PRO A 261 10.34 -28.87 -21.83
N VAL A 262 10.99 -28.61 -20.70
CA VAL A 262 12.41 -28.89 -20.48
C VAL A 262 12.60 -30.37 -20.82
N ALA A 263 13.38 -30.65 -21.86
CA ALA A 263 13.70 -32.01 -22.25
C ALA A 263 14.38 -32.70 -21.06
N THR A 264 13.73 -33.76 -20.56
CA THR A 264 14.30 -34.65 -19.54
C THR A 264 15.64 -35.17 -20.07
N PRO A 265 16.75 -35.10 -19.31
CA PRO A 265 18.02 -35.63 -19.78
C PRO A 265 17.85 -37.13 -20.00
N THR A 266 18.00 -37.59 -21.24
CA THR A 266 18.16 -39.00 -21.52
C THR A 266 19.43 -39.48 -20.85
N ALA A 267 19.28 -40.40 -19.89
CA ALA A 267 20.40 -41.14 -19.33
C ALA A 267 21.15 -41.80 -20.51
N ARG A 268 22.43 -41.48 -20.65
CA ARG A 268 23.30 -42.20 -21.58
C ARG A 268 23.75 -43.51 -20.92
N PRO A 269 23.90 -44.59 -21.71
CA PRO A 269 24.32 -45.90 -21.24
C PRO A 269 25.75 -45.90 -20.68
#